data_AF-A0A3D9LP74-F1
#
_entry.id   AF-A0A3D9LP74-F1
#
_cell.length_a   1.000
_cell.length_b   1.000
_cell.length_c   1.000
_cell.angle_alpha   90.00
_cell.angle_beta   90.00
_cell.angle_gamma   90.00
#
_symmetry.space_group_name_H-M   'P 1'
#
loop_
_entity.id
_entity.type
_entity.pdbx_description
1 polymer ?
#
loop_
_entity_poly.entity_id
_entity_poly.type
_entity_poly.pdbx_seq_one_letter_code
_entity_poly.pdbx_strand_id
1 'polypeptide(L)'
;MILLGIISIQLTILLFVTLNNRSSEPEFTKNSLELILTINGLFSAILVTYFFNRISWILTINKETHEEAIVFSQKITEFRRILKKLTDFYGVWEDDNATKSLLGQKAYKRIDYYDLKMLSISDYQPEEKEAIEKLQKDERYKESQTGLYLGMISLVYDRKSDNIRPGDELYKDYQVKGRYNFEHVQKWVEVDYASRLGYAFQKDYQFIHYGRLSKKSQKYILDACIRINPKYADYELDNKLMSEICDDMNEHYFKELYQLLLDLRKGLSGINLIIFVILISSLVFGVLFPFFTYFMIQDLELKKSLSNLLIGINFGLLFFFVTNLYGIIKKEIIWK
;
A
#
# COMPACT_ATOMS: atom_id res chain seq x y z
N MET A 1 26.15 9.90 3.80
CA MET A 1 25.86 10.43 2.45
C MET A 1 26.32 11.88 2.31
N ILE A 2 25.90 12.83 3.15
CA ILE A 2 26.29 14.26 3.05
C ILE A 2 27.82 14.45 3.10
N LEU A 3 28.50 13.87 4.10
CA LEU A 3 29.97 13.97 4.23
C LEU A 3 30.71 13.43 3.00
N LEU A 4 30.29 12.27 2.48
CA LEU A 4 30.88 11.68 1.27
C LEU A 4 30.63 12.53 0.02
N GLY A 5 29.48 13.20 -0.06
CA GLY A 5 29.18 14.17 -1.11
C GLY A 5 30.14 15.37 -1.05
N ILE A 6 30.38 15.91 0.15
CA ILE A 6 31.33 17.02 0.35
C ILE A 6 32.74 16.60 -0.06
N ILE A 7 33.20 15.41 0.35
CA ILE A 7 34.52 14.88 -0.02
C ILE A 7 34.63 14.72 -1.54
N SER A 8 33.60 14.19 -2.21
CA SER A 8 33.55 14.04 -3.66
C SER A 8 33.65 15.39 -4.40
N ILE A 9 32.95 16.43 -3.91
CA ILE A 9 33.04 17.79 -4.46
C ILE A 9 34.45 18.36 -4.26
N GLN A 10 35.05 18.18 -3.07
CA GLN A 10 36.40 18.65 -2.80
C GLN A 10 37.44 17.97 -3.72
N LEU A 11 37.31 16.66 -3.95
CA LEU A 11 38.16 15.92 -4.89
C LEU A 11 38.00 16.43 -6.32
N THR A 12 36.77 16.73 -6.73
CA THR A 12 36.46 17.33 -8.05
C THR A 12 37.19 18.66 -8.23
N ILE A 13 37.06 19.57 -7.26
CA ILE A 13 37.69 20.89 -7.29
C ILE A 13 39.22 20.77 -7.27
N LEU A 14 39.76 19.91 -6.39
CA LEU A 14 41.20 19.70 -6.26
C LEU A 14 41.80 19.19 -7.57
N LEU A 15 41.17 18.20 -8.22
CA LEU A 15 41.61 17.67 -9.50
C LEU A 15 41.53 18.71 -10.60
N PHE A 16 40.42 19.46 -10.68
CA PHE A 16 40.27 20.54 -11.66
C PHE A 16 41.40 21.58 -11.54
N VAL A 17 41.64 22.10 -10.34
CA VAL A 17 42.69 23.11 -10.08
C VAL A 17 44.07 22.54 -10.41
N THR A 18 44.34 21.30 -9.99
CA THR A 18 45.64 20.65 -10.24
C THR A 18 45.90 20.45 -11.74
N LEU A 19 44.89 20.00 -12.49
CA LEU A 19 45.00 19.78 -13.94
C LEU A 19 45.07 21.08 -14.74
N ASN A 20 44.44 22.15 -14.25
CA ASN A 20 44.47 23.46 -14.89
C ASN A 20 45.81 24.19 -14.66
N ASN A 21 46.40 24.03 -13.47
CA ASN A 21 47.70 24.61 -13.13
C ASN A 21 48.88 23.86 -13.78
N ARG A 22 48.69 22.59 -14.13
CA ARG A 22 49.64 21.87 -15.00
C ARG A 22 49.39 22.30 -16.45
N SER A 23 50.46 22.65 -17.17
CA SER A 23 50.44 22.84 -18.62
C SER A 23 50.25 21.48 -19.32
N SER A 24 49.08 20.86 -19.11
CA SER A 24 48.74 19.57 -19.67
C SER A 24 48.79 19.67 -21.19
N GLU A 25 49.52 18.76 -21.82
CA GLU A 25 49.65 18.68 -23.27
C GLU A 25 48.28 18.36 -23.90
N PRO A 26 47.96 18.90 -25.08
CA PRO A 26 46.69 18.64 -25.76
C PRO A 26 46.39 17.16 -25.96
N GLU A 27 47.44 16.35 -26.16
CA GLU A 27 47.35 14.90 -26.33
C GLU A 27 46.90 14.19 -25.04
N PHE A 28 47.36 14.64 -23.87
CA PHE A 28 46.91 14.13 -22.58
C PHE A 28 45.42 14.37 -22.36
N THR A 29 44.93 15.58 -22.69
CA THR A 29 43.51 15.93 -22.58
C THR A 29 42.65 15.06 -23.51
N LYS A 30 43.11 14.84 -24.75
CA LYS A 30 42.42 13.97 -25.72
C LYS A 30 42.31 12.53 -25.19
N ASN A 31 43.43 11.93 -24.80
CA ASN A 31 43.45 10.53 -24.31
C ASN A 31 42.61 10.36 -23.04
N SER A 32 42.61 11.37 -22.16
CA SER A 32 41.80 11.35 -20.94
C SER A 32 40.30 11.40 -21.24
N LEU A 33 39.87 12.22 -22.20
CA LEU A 33 38.46 12.28 -22.61
C LEU A 33 37.98 10.97 -23.25
N GLU A 34 38.81 10.36 -24.12
CA GLU A 34 38.49 9.05 -24.74
C GLU A 34 38.36 7.96 -23.67
N LEU A 35 39.24 7.95 -22.68
CA LEU A 35 39.18 7.03 -21.55
C LEU A 35 37.94 7.27 -20.69
N ILE A 36 37.58 8.54 -20.42
CA ILE A 36 36.35 8.90 -19.70
C ILE A 36 35.11 8.42 -20.45
N LEU A 37 35.04 8.66 -21.77
CA LEU A 37 33.94 8.21 -22.61
C LEU A 37 33.82 6.68 -22.57
N THR A 38 34.94 5.97 -22.64
CA THR A 38 34.96 4.50 -22.62
C THR A 38 34.50 3.96 -21.27
N ILE A 39 35.06 4.45 -20.16
CA ILE A 39 34.71 4.02 -18.81
C ILE A 39 33.26 4.34 -18.50
N ASN A 40 32.80 5.57 -18.79
CA ASN A 40 31.42 5.95 -18.53
C ASN A 40 30.42 5.26 -19.47
N GLY A 41 30.81 4.98 -20.71
CA GLY A 41 29.98 4.18 -21.62
C GLY A 41 29.75 2.78 -21.06
N LEU A 42 30.83 2.10 -20.65
CA LEU A 42 30.74 0.78 -20.01
C LEU A 42 29.95 0.84 -18.69
N PHE A 43 30.25 1.81 -17.84
CA PHE A 43 29.60 1.98 -16.56
C PHE A 43 28.11 2.30 -16.70
N SER A 44 27.74 3.16 -17.64
CA SER A 44 26.34 3.46 -17.98
C SER A 44 25.63 2.22 -18.49
N ALA A 45 26.25 1.42 -19.36
CA ALA A 45 25.65 0.17 -19.84
C ALA A 45 25.37 -0.82 -18.70
N ILE A 46 26.31 -0.95 -17.75
CA ILE A 46 26.14 -1.79 -16.55
C ILE A 46 24.99 -1.24 -15.68
N LEU A 47 24.98 0.06 -15.38
CA LEU A 47 23.94 0.69 -14.56
C LEU A 47 22.56 0.60 -15.20
N VAL A 48 22.47 0.82 -16.51
CA VAL A 48 21.23 0.71 -17.28
C VAL A 48 20.70 -0.72 -17.21
N THR A 49 21.56 -1.71 -17.46
CA THR A 49 21.18 -3.13 -17.37
C THR A 49 20.68 -3.48 -15.96
N TYR A 50 21.41 -3.05 -14.92
CA TYR A 50 21.00 -3.25 -13.54
C TYR A 50 19.67 -2.56 -13.22
N PHE A 51 19.48 -1.32 -13.65
CA PHE A 51 18.25 -0.55 -13.42
C PHE A 51 17.05 -1.18 -14.13
N PHE A 52 17.20 -1.65 -15.36
CA PHE A 52 16.14 -2.37 -16.07
C PHE A 52 15.80 -3.71 -15.43
N ASN A 53 16.81 -4.47 -15.00
CA ASN A 53 16.58 -5.70 -14.23
C ASN A 53 15.82 -5.40 -12.93
N ARG A 54 16.16 -4.30 -12.26
CA ARG A 54 15.50 -3.86 -11.03
C ARG A 54 14.05 -3.46 -11.27
N ILE A 55 13.78 -2.64 -12.29
CA ILE A 55 12.41 -2.27 -12.68
C ILE A 55 11.60 -3.53 -13.00
N SER A 56 12.15 -4.44 -13.80
CA SER A 56 11.48 -5.67 -14.18
C SER A 56 11.14 -6.52 -12.95
N TRP A 57 12.07 -6.67 -12.01
CA TRP A 57 11.84 -7.38 -10.75
C TRP A 57 10.74 -6.73 -9.90
N ILE A 58 10.72 -5.39 -9.79
CA ILE A 58 9.67 -4.66 -9.05
C ILE A 58 8.32 -4.84 -9.72
N LEU A 59 8.26 -4.82 -11.06
CA LEU A 59 7.01 -5.05 -11.78
C LEU A 59 6.50 -6.47 -11.56
N THR A 60 7.39 -7.47 -11.52
CA THR A 60 7.03 -8.86 -11.18
C THR A 60 6.46 -8.95 -9.77
N ILE A 61 7.13 -8.38 -8.76
CA ILE A 61 6.64 -8.39 -7.38
C ILE A 61 5.30 -7.66 -7.28
N ASN A 62 5.18 -6.46 -7.85
CA ASN A 62 3.93 -5.72 -7.82
C ASN A 62 2.78 -6.50 -8.47
N LYS A 63 3.08 -7.30 -9.50
CA LYS A 63 2.09 -8.18 -10.12
C LYS A 63 1.70 -9.32 -9.17
N GLU A 64 2.65 -10.00 -8.56
CA GLU A 64 2.41 -11.06 -7.57
C GLU A 64 1.61 -10.54 -6.37
N THR A 65 2.05 -9.44 -5.76
CA THR A 65 1.35 -8.74 -4.67
C THR A 65 -0.07 -8.31 -5.08
N HIS A 66 -0.27 -7.90 -6.33
CA HIS A 66 -1.60 -7.55 -6.84
C HIS A 66 -2.52 -8.78 -6.94
N GLU A 67 -2.01 -9.90 -7.46
CA GLU A 67 -2.74 -11.16 -7.55
C GLU A 67 -3.11 -11.68 -6.15
N GLU A 68 -2.19 -11.63 -5.20
CA GLU A 68 -2.46 -11.97 -3.80
C GLU A 68 -3.52 -11.05 -3.18
N ALA A 69 -3.41 -9.73 -3.38
CA ALA A 69 -4.39 -8.77 -2.87
C ALA A 69 -5.80 -9.04 -3.40
N ILE A 70 -5.94 -9.52 -4.64
CA ILE A 70 -7.23 -9.96 -5.20
C ILE A 70 -7.76 -11.18 -4.44
N VAL A 71 -6.93 -12.18 -4.16
CA VAL A 71 -7.34 -13.38 -3.42
C VAL A 71 -7.86 -13.00 -2.03
N PHE A 72 -7.11 -12.18 -1.29
CA PHE A 72 -7.54 -11.68 0.03
C PHE A 72 -8.83 -10.86 -0.07
N SER A 73 -8.93 -9.97 -1.05
CA SER A 73 -10.14 -9.18 -1.30
C SER A 73 -11.35 -10.08 -1.58
N GLN A 74 -11.20 -11.16 -2.35
CA GLN A 74 -12.28 -12.11 -2.62
C GLN A 74 -12.74 -12.83 -1.35
N LYS A 75 -11.82 -13.28 -0.49
CA LYS A 75 -12.15 -13.92 0.79
C LYS A 75 -12.92 -12.97 1.71
N ILE A 76 -12.49 -11.72 1.82
CA ILE A 76 -13.21 -10.68 2.56
C ILE A 76 -14.60 -10.44 1.96
N THR A 77 -14.72 -10.52 0.64
CA THR A 77 -16.02 -10.36 -0.04
C THR A 77 -16.97 -11.51 0.28
N GLU A 78 -16.48 -12.75 0.35
CA GLU A 78 -17.28 -13.88 0.83
C GLU A 78 -17.73 -13.66 2.29
N PHE A 79 -16.85 -13.15 3.15
CA PHE A 79 -17.21 -12.79 4.52
C PHE A 79 -18.32 -11.74 4.55
N ARG A 80 -18.19 -10.64 3.80
CA ARG A 80 -19.26 -9.63 3.67
C ARG A 80 -20.56 -10.24 3.15
N ARG A 81 -20.52 -11.20 2.23
CA ARG A 81 -21.73 -11.90 1.74
C ARG A 81 -22.39 -12.74 2.83
N ILE A 82 -21.61 -13.36 3.72
CA ILE A 82 -22.15 -14.04 4.91
C ILE A 82 -22.88 -13.02 5.79
N LEU A 83 -22.23 -11.91 6.13
CA LEU A 83 -22.85 -10.85 6.96
C LEU A 83 -24.12 -10.28 6.33
N LYS A 84 -24.13 -10.13 5.00
CA LYS A 84 -25.32 -9.72 4.24
C LYS A 84 -26.46 -10.72 4.43
N LYS A 85 -26.21 -12.02 4.31
CA LYS A 85 -27.26 -13.04 4.53
C LYS A 85 -27.82 -13.03 5.95
N LEU A 86 -26.99 -12.75 6.94
CA LEU A 86 -27.42 -12.65 8.33
C LEU A 86 -28.25 -11.37 8.62
N THR A 87 -28.13 -10.33 7.81
CA THR A 87 -28.82 -9.04 8.00
C THR A 87 -30.02 -8.82 7.06
N ASP A 88 -30.13 -9.63 6.00
CA ASP A 88 -31.17 -9.52 4.95
C ASP A 88 -32.59 -9.87 5.45
N PHE A 89 -32.75 -10.71 6.49
CA PHE A 89 -34.06 -11.25 6.89
C PHE A 89 -34.53 -10.73 8.26
N TYR A 90 -35.83 -10.42 8.37
CA TYR A 90 -36.50 -10.23 9.66
C TYR A 90 -36.71 -11.57 10.36
N GLY A 91 -36.75 -11.54 11.69
CA GLY A 91 -36.93 -12.68 12.56
C GLY A 91 -35.66 -13.48 12.80
N VAL A 92 -34.55 -13.21 12.09
CA VAL A 92 -33.26 -13.87 12.34
C VAL A 92 -32.64 -13.38 13.64
N TRP A 93 -32.85 -12.13 13.99
CA TRP A 93 -32.33 -11.54 15.20
C TRP A 93 -33.26 -11.77 16.38
N GLU A 94 -32.69 -11.87 17.58
CA GLU A 94 -33.46 -11.97 18.83
C GLU A 94 -34.42 -10.78 19.00
N ASP A 95 -33.99 -9.60 18.57
CA ASP A 95 -34.76 -8.36 18.61
C ASP A 95 -34.54 -7.52 17.34
N ASP A 96 -35.50 -7.62 16.41
CA ASP A 96 -35.51 -6.80 15.20
C ASP A 96 -35.77 -5.32 15.49
N ASN A 97 -36.43 -4.98 16.62
CA ASN A 97 -36.69 -3.60 17.01
C ASN A 97 -35.40 -2.86 17.37
N ALA A 98 -34.46 -3.54 18.03
CA ALA A 98 -33.15 -3.01 18.38
C ALA A 98 -32.14 -3.01 17.22
N THR A 99 -32.45 -3.67 16.11
CA THR A 99 -31.52 -3.88 14.99
C THR A 99 -32.05 -3.28 13.70
N LYS A 100 -32.68 -4.09 12.85
CA LYS A 100 -33.11 -3.71 11.51
C LYS A 100 -34.16 -2.61 11.51
N SER A 101 -35.13 -2.67 12.41
CA SER A 101 -36.20 -1.66 12.48
C SER A 101 -35.69 -0.32 12.98
N LEU A 102 -34.76 -0.30 13.95
CA LEU A 102 -34.11 0.92 14.44
C LEU A 102 -33.19 1.53 13.37
N LEU A 103 -32.22 0.76 12.88
CA LEU A 103 -31.18 1.24 11.96
C LEU A 103 -31.68 1.43 10.51
N GLY A 104 -32.90 0.97 10.21
CA GLY A 104 -33.62 1.25 8.98
C GLY A 104 -34.36 2.61 8.99
N GLN A 105 -34.51 3.26 10.15
CA GLN A 105 -35.14 4.58 10.22
C GLN A 105 -34.28 5.64 9.53
N LYS A 106 -34.94 6.59 8.85
CA LYS A 106 -34.27 7.67 8.11
C LYS A 106 -33.25 8.44 8.97
N ALA A 107 -33.53 8.61 10.26
CA ALA A 107 -32.66 9.30 11.21
C ALA A 107 -31.34 8.58 11.50
N TYR A 108 -31.29 7.24 11.38
CA TYR A 108 -30.12 6.42 11.74
C TYR A 108 -29.50 5.70 10.54
N LYS A 109 -30.11 5.84 9.36
CA LYS A 109 -29.72 5.12 8.14
C LYS A 109 -28.28 5.42 7.68
N ARG A 110 -27.77 6.63 7.96
CA ARG A 110 -26.43 7.10 7.56
C ARG A 110 -25.34 6.96 8.63
N ILE A 111 -25.71 6.45 9.81
CA ILE A 111 -24.74 6.18 10.86
C ILE A 111 -23.88 5.01 10.41
N ASP A 112 -22.57 5.20 10.33
CA ASP A 112 -21.61 4.15 10.01
C ASP A 112 -20.97 3.61 11.30
N TYR A 113 -20.62 2.33 11.31
CA TYR A 113 -19.98 1.71 12.47
C TYR A 113 -18.60 2.29 12.77
N TYR A 114 -17.81 2.62 11.74
CA TYR A 114 -16.51 3.26 11.91
C TYR A 114 -16.66 4.58 12.68
N ASP A 115 -17.61 5.43 12.28
CA ASP A 115 -17.89 6.70 12.95
C ASP A 115 -18.33 6.50 14.41
N LEU A 116 -19.22 5.54 14.67
CA LEU A 116 -19.67 5.20 16.01
C LEU A 116 -18.49 4.80 16.92
N LYS A 117 -17.55 4.00 16.41
CA LYS A 117 -16.40 3.54 17.19
C LYS A 117 -15.32 4.59 17.34
N MET A 118 -14.99 5.32 16.28
CA MET A 118 -14.00 6.40 16.33
C MET A 118 -14.37 7.51 17.31
N LEU A 119 -15.67 7.84 17.41
CA LEU A 119 -16.18 8.79 18.41
C LEU A 119 -15.91 8.34 19.85
N SER A 120 -15.82 7.02 20.10
CA SER A 120 -15.59 6.47 21.44
C SER A 120 -14.10 6.31 21.81
N ILE A 121 -13.19 6.33 20.82
CA ILE A 121 -11.77 6.03 21.04
C ILE A 121 -10.82 7.18 20.68
N SER A 122 -11.32 8.27 20.11
CA SER A 122 -10.50 9.39 19.63
C SER A 122 -11.29 10.70 19.62
N ASP A 123 -10.60 11.82 19.39
CA ASP A 123 -11.22 13.15 19.23
C ASP A 123 -11.95 13.34 17.89
N TYR A 124 -12.08 12.27 17.09
CA TYR A 124 -12.75 12.29 15.79
C TYR A 124 -14.20 12.81 15.90
N GLN A 125 -14.55 13.77 15.04
CA GLN A 125 -15.88 14.37 14.98
C GLN A 125 -16.58 13.93 13.67
N PRO A 126 -17.42 12.89 13.70
CA PRO A 126 -18.17 12.48 12.50
C PRO A 126 -19.25 13.50 12.15
N GLU A 127 -19.57 13.60 10.85
CA GLU A 127 -20.68 14.44 10.36
C GLU A 127 -22.02 14.10 11.03
N GLU A 128 -22.25 12.81 11.32
CA GLU A 128 -23.50 12.29 11.89
C GLU A 128 -23.45 12.20 13.43
N LYS A 129 -22.61 13.00 14.10
CA LYS A 129 -22.43 12.95 15.56
C LYS A 129 -23.75 13.06 16.33
N GLU A 130 -24.60 14.03 15.99
CA GLU A 130 -25.90 14.19 16.66
C GLU A 130 -26.82 12.98 16.46
N ALA A 131 -26.78 12.36 15.28
CA ALA A 131 -27.57 11.16 15.00
C ALA A 131 -27.05 9.97 15.81
N ILE A 132 -25.73 9.84 15.97
CA ILE A 132 -25.09 8.84 16.83
C ILE A 132 -25.51 9.02 18.30
N GLU A 133 -25.44 10.24 18.83
CA GLU A 133 -25.85 10.53 20.21
C GLU A 133 -27.35 10.28 20.42
N LYS A 134 -28.20 10.60 19.43
CA LYS A 134 -29.64 10.29 19.45
C LYS A 134 -29.89 8.78 19.38
N LEU A 135 -29.11 8.03 18.61
CA LEU A 135 -29.21 6.58 18.54
C LEU A 135 -28.90 5.95 19.89
N GLN A 136 -27.81 6.38 20.54
CA GLN A 136 -27.40 5.86 21.85
C GLN A 136 -28.41 6.15 22.98
N LYS A 137 -29.27 7.15 22.80
CA LYS A 137 -30.34 7.54 23.74
C LYS A 137 -31.71 6.94 23.39
N ASP A 138 -31.85 6.26 22.25
CA ASP A 138 -33.11 5.62 21.85
C ASP A 138 -33.42 4.43 22.77
N GLU A 139 -34.65 4.30 23.26
CA GLU A 139 -35.05 3.23 24.18
C GLU A 139 -34.88 1.81 23.59
N ARG A 140 -34.86 1.70 22.26
CA ARG A 140 -34.65 0.42 21.55
C ARG A 140 -33.18 0.09 21.39
N TYR A 141 -32.27 1.03 21.64
CA TYR A 141 -30.84 0.82 21.47
C TYR A 141 -30.32 -0.18 22.49
N LYS A 142 -29.72 -1.27 21.98
CA LYS A 142 -29.05 -2.29 22.79
C LYS A 142 -27.60 -2.35 22.34
N GLU A 143 -26.68 -1.84 23.14
CA GLU A 143 -25.29 -1.61 22.73
C GLU A 143 -24.65 -2.79 21.99
N SER A 144 -24.68 -3.99 22.57
CA SER A 144 -24.09 -5.17 21.95
C SER A 144 -24.82 -5.61 20.68
N GLN A 145 -26.15 -5.67 20.71
CA GLN A 145 -26.96 -6.20 19.61
C GLN A 145 -27.09 -5.22 18.44
N THR A 146 -27.42 -3.96 18.73
CA THR A 146 -27.43 -2.86 17.76
C THR A 146 -26.03 -2.63 17.21
N GLY A 147 -25.00 -2.69 18.06
CA GLY A 147 -23.60 -2.57 17.65
C GLY A 147 -23.15 -3.67 16.70
N LEU A 148 -23.47 -4.94 16.99
CA LEU A 148 -23.18 -6.07 16.11
C LEU A 148 -23.89 -5.91 14.76
N TYR A 149 -25.19 -5.64 14.78
CA TYR A 149 -25.96 -5.44 13.53
C TYR A 149 -25.41 -4.27 12.71
N LEU A 150 -25.13 -3.13 13.36
CA LEU A 150 -24.55 -1.95 12.70
C LEU A 150 -23.18 -2.25 12.10
N GLY A 151 -22.32 -2.98 12.82
CA GLY A 151 -21.01 -3.39 12.31
C GLY A 151 -21.14 -4.27 11.08
N MET A 152 -22.03 -5.26 11.10
CA MET A 152 -22.28 -6.15 9.97
C MET A 152 -22.80 -5.40 8.74
N ILE A 153 -23.82 -4.55 8.90
CA ILE A 153 -24.38 -3.82 7.76
C ILE A 153 -23.43 -2.73 7.22
N SER A 154 -22.59 -2.12 8.06
CA SER A 154 -21.63 -1.10 7.62
C SER A 154 -20.42 -1.71 6.91
N LEU A 155 -20.11 -3.00 7.14
CA LEU A 155 -19.19 -3.75 6.28
C LEU A 155 -19.82 -4.08 4.92
N VAL A 156 -21.13 -4.32 4.87
CA VAL A 156 -21.80 -4.76 3.65
C VAL A 156 -22.17 -3.60 2.73
N TYR A 157 -22.60 -2.48 3.32
CA TYR A 157 -23.18 -1.35 2.62
C TYR A 157 -22.43 -0.06 2.90
N ASP A 158 -22.27 0.78 1.88
CA ASP A 158 -21.79 2.15 2.08
C ASP A 158 -22.95 3.00 2.63
N ARG A 159 -22.99 3.14 3.96
CA ARG A 159 -24.05 3.89 4.65
C ARG A 159 -23.95 5.39 4.45
N LYS A 160 -22.85 5.92 3.92
CA LYS A 160 -22.69 7.35 3.64
C LYS A 160 -23.22 7.74 2.26
N SER A 161 -23.31 6.80 1.34
CA SER A 161 -23.86 7.00 0.00
C SER A 161 -25.35 7.39 0.04
N ASP A 162 -25.76 8.33 -0.83
CA ASP A 162 -27.17 8.69 -1.01
C ASP A 162 -28.00 7.53 -1.60
N ASN A 163 -27.33 6.63 -2.33
CA ASN A 163 -27.93 5.45 -2.96
C ASN A 163 -27.53 4.17 -2.22
N ILE A 164 -28.01 4.01 -0.99
CA ILE A 164 -27.99 2.73 -0.25
C ILE A 164 -28.96 1.78 -0.98
N ARG A 165 -28.52 1.19 -2.08
CA ARG A 165 -29.29 0.26 -2.91
C ARG A 165 -28.59 -1.09 -2.86
N PRO A 166 -29.29 -2.16 -2.45
CA PRO A 166 -28.69 -3.48 -2.15
C PRO A 166 -28.18 -4.28 -3.37
N GLY A 167 -27.97 -3.65 -4.53
CA GLY A 167 -27.74 -4.32 -5.81
C GLY A 167 -26.28 -4.63 -6.15
N ASP A 168 -25.33 -3.74 -5.86
CA ASP A 168 -23.94 -3.86 -6.37
C ASP A 168 -22.85 -3.47 -5.35
N GLU A 169 -23.22 -3.09 -4.13
CA GLU A 169 -22.32 -2.44 -3.17
C GLU A 169 -21.11 -3.30 -2.80
N LEU A 170 -21.27 -4.62 -2.72
CA LEU A 170 -20.17 -5.56 -2.46
C LEU A 170 -19.03 -5.50 -3.49
N TYR A 171 -19.28 -4.97 -4.70
CA TYR A 171 -18.30 -4.87 -5.77
C TYR A 171 -17.89 -3.42 -6.09
N LYS A 172 -18.52 -2.42 -5.48
CA LYS A 172 -18.23 -0.99 -5.75
C LYS A 172 -16.98 -0.48 -5.05
N ASP A 173 -16.60 -1.10 -3.94
CA ASP A 173 -15.42 -0.69 -3.15
C ASP A 173 -14.09 -1.15 -3.79
N TYR A 174 -14.16 -1.82 -4.94
CA TYR A 174 -13.00 -2.23 -5.70
C TYR A 174 -12.40 -1.06 -6.48
N GLN A 175 -11.14 -0.74 -6.21
CA GLN A 175 -10.38 0.26 -6.99
C GLN A 175 -10.06 -0.27 -8.40
N VAL A 176 -9.79 -1.56 -8.50
CA VAL A 176 -9.55 -2.32 -9.74
C VAL A 176 -10.28 -3.66 -9.58
N LYS A 177 -10.78 -4.26 -10.68
CA LYS A 177 -11.57 -5.50 -10.64
C LYS A 177 -11.02 -6.53 -9.64
N GLY A 178 -11.74 -6.71 -8.52
CA GLY A 178 -11.42 -7.69 -7.49
C GLY A 178 -10.44 -7.24 -6.39
N ARG A 179 -9.96 -5.99 -6.39
CA ARG A 179 -9.05 -5.44 -5.36
C ARG A 179 -9.67 -4.23 -4.67
N TYR A 180 -9.79 -4.30 -3.34
CA TYR A 180 -10.35 -3.19 -2.55
C TYR A 180 -9.51 -1.92 -2.61
N ASN A 181 -10.18 -0.77 -2.43
CA ASN A 181 -9.53 0.51 -2.19
C ASN A 181 -8.79 0.51 -0.83
N PHE A 182 -7.58 1.09 -0.79
CA PHE A 182 -6.74 1.15 0.40
C PHE A 182 -7.39 1.89 1.57
N GLU A 183 -7.94 3.08 1.31
CA GLU A 183 -8.58 3.92 2.34
C GLU A 183 -9.77 3.18 2.99
N HIS A 184 -10.46 2.32 2.24
CA HIS A 184 -11.56 1.53 2.77
C HIS A 184 -11.07 0.41 3.70
N VAL A 185 -10.04 -0.34 3.30
CA VAL A 185 -9.44 -1.41 4.14
C VAL A 185 -8.76 -0.83 5.39
N GLN A 186 -8.13 0.33 5.26
CA GLN A 186 -7.49 1.04 6.37
C GLN A 186 -8.50 1.29 7.50
N LYS A 187 -9.70 1.78 7.19
CA LYS A 187 -10.75 2.00 8.18
C LYS A 187 -11.14 0.72 8.93
N TRP A 188 -11.17 -0.42 8.24
CA TRP A 188 -11.47 -1.71 8.88
C TRP A 188 -10.37 -2.14 9.87
N VAL A 189 -9.11 -1.91 9.52
CA VAL A 189 -7.99 -2.24 10.40
C VAL A 189 -7.92 -1.28 11.61
N GLU A 190 -8.13 0.03 11.39
CA GLU A 190 -8.03 1.05 12.46
C GLU A 190 -9.00 0.83 13.63
N VAL A 191 -10.16 0.23 13.37
CA VAL A 191 -11.17 -0.03 14.41
C VAL A 191 -11.21 -1.49 14.86
N ASP A 192 -10.25 -2.33 14.46
CA ASP A 192 -10.24 -3.79 14.71
C ASP A 192 -11.58 -4.44 14.38
N TYR A 193 -12.07 -4.12 13.19
CA TYR A 193 -13.49 -4.24 12.85
C TYR A 193 -14.01 -5.67 13.05
N ALA A 194 -13.30 -6.67 12.52
CA ALA A 194 -13.71 -8.06 12.61
C ALA A 194 -13.58 -8.62 14.05
N SER A 195 -12.55 -8.25 14.80
CA SER A 195 -12.41 -8.66 16.21
C SER A 195 -13.59 -8.20 17.07
N ARG A 196 -14.06 -6.96 16.87
CA ARG A 196 -15.23 -6.44 17.59
C ARG A 196 -16.52 -7.18 17.24
N LEU A 197 -16.66 -7.62 15.99
CA LEU A 197 -17.78 -8.49 15.61
C LEU A 197 -17.65 -9.87 16.26
N GLY A 198 -16.45 -10.46 16.23
CA GLY A 198 -16.15 -11.76 16.83
C GLY A 198 -16.51 -11.80 18.32
N TYR A 199 -16.19 -10.74 19.07
CA TYR A 199 -16.57 -10.60 20.47
C TYR A 199 -18.09 -10.76 20.70
N ALA A 200 -18.91 -10.19 19.82
CA ALA A 200 -20.38 -10.29 19.92
C ALA A 200 -20.93 -11.66 19.47
N PHE A 201 -20.10 -12.49 18.83
CA PHE A 201 -20.41 -13.89 18.51
C PHE A 201 -19.91 -14.88 19.57
N GLN A 202 -19.26 -14.43 20.64
CA GLN A 202 -18.85 -15.33 21.72
C GLN A 202 -20.07 -15.95 22.44
N LYS A 203 -19.87 -17.13 23.04
CA LYS A 203 -20.91 -18.09 23.44
C LYS A 203 -22.06 -17.51 24.28
N ASP A 204 -21.79 -16.44 25.03
CA ASP A 204 -22.74 -15.83 25.96
C ASP A 204 -23.82 -14.96 25.28
N TYR A 205 -23.63 -14.58 24.01
CA TYR A 205 -24.54 -13.70 23.28
C TYR A 205 -25.35 -14.45 22.20
N GLN A 206 -26.63 -14.74 22.45
CA GLN A 206 -27.50 -15.47 21.52
C GLN A 206 -28.35 -14.54 20.63
N PHE A 207 -27.72 -13.57 19.97
CA PHE A 207 -28.42 -12.54 19.19
C PHE A 207 -29.02 -13.03 17.87
N ILE A 208 -28.52 -14.14 17.31
CA ILE A 208 -28.88 -14.64 15.98
C ILE A 208 -29.42 -16.06 16.09
N HIS A 209 -30.63 -16.26 15.55
CA HIS A 209 -31.29 -17.55 15.44
C HIS A 209 -31.03 -18.15 14.05
N TYR A 210 -29.88 -18.82 13.87
CA TYR A 210 -29.47 -19.43 12.59
C TYR A 210 -30.52 -20.37 11.99
N GLY A 211 -31.27 -21.09 12.84
CA GLY A 211 -32.37 -21.96 12.41
C GLY A 211 -33.52 -21.26 11.69
N ARG A 212 -33.66 -19.93 11.83
CA ARG A 212 -34.68 -19.12 11.14
C ARG A 212 -34.23 -18.68 9.73
N LEU A 213 -32.96 -18.89 9.36
CA LEU A 213 -32.49 -18.70 8.00
C LEU A 213 -33.05 -19.79 7.08
N SER A 214 -33.32 -19.46 5.81
CA SER A 214 -33.70 -20.46 4.82
C SER A 214 -32.58 -21.52 4.66
N LYS A 215 -32.94 -22.78 4.38
CA LYS A 215 -31.98 -23.87 4.09
C LYS A 215 -30.97 -23.47 3.00
N LYS A 216 -31.43 -22.72 1.99
CA LYS A 216 -30.57 -22.17 0.92
C LYS A 216 -29.55 -21.16 1.46
N SER A 217 -29.96 -20.26 2.36
CA SER A 217 -29.07 -19.29 2.99
C SER A 217 -28.05 -19.95 3.91
N GLN A 218 -28.49 -20.93 4.73
CA GLN A 218 -27.59 -21.68 5.61
C GLN A 218 -26.51 -22.42 4.81
N LYS A 219 -26.92 -23.16 3.77
CA LYS A 219 -25.99 -23.85 2.87
C LYS A 219 -25.02 -22.86 2.22
N TYR A 220 -25.52 -21.74 1.72
CA TYR A 220 -24.68 -20.72 1.10
C TYR A 220 -23.62 -20.17 2.06
N ILE A 221 -23.99 -19.91 3.32
CA ILE A 221 -23.05 -19.41 4.34
C ILE A 221 -21.96 -20.44 4.56
N LEU A 222 -22.30 -21.72 4.80
CA LEU A 222 -21.31 -22.79 4.98
C LEU A 222 -20.39 -22.93 3.76
N ASP A 223 -20.95 -22.94 2.55
CA ASP A 223 -20.16 -22.98 1.31
C ASP A 223 -19.23 -21.76 1.19
N ALA A 224 -19.66 -20.58 1.66
CA ALA A 224 -18.84 -19.36 1.67
C ALA A 224 -17.71 -19.44 2.70
N CYS A 225 -17.96 -20.00 3.88
CA CYS A 225 -16.93 -20.27 4.88
C CYS A 225 -15.84 -21.18 4.28
N ILE A 226 -16.21 -22.24 3.58
CA ILE A 226 -15.26 -23.15 2.92
C ILE A 226 -14.43 -22.42 1.85
N ARG A 227 -15.04 -21.52 1.07
CA ARG A 227 -14.32 -20.69 0.09
C ARG A 227 -13.33 -19.71 0.74
N ILE A 228 -13.61 -19.24 1.95
CA ILE A 228 -12.67 -18.42 2.73
C ILE A 228 -11.50 -19.28 3.19
N ASN A 229 -11.79 -20.39 3.87
CA ASN A 229 -10.81 -21.32 4.38
C ASN A 229 -11.39 -22.76 4.41
N PRO A 230 -10.75 -23.74 3.75
CA PRO A 230 -11.21 -25.13 3.76
C PRO A 230 -11.35 -25.76 5.15
N LYS A 231 -10.70 -25.21 6.18
CA LYS A 231 -10.80 -25.70 7.57
C LYS A 231 -12.25 -25.73 8.10
N TYR A 232 -13.13 -24.91 7.53
CA TYR A 232 -14.53 -24.80 7.96
C TYR A 232 -15.47 -25.85 7.34
N ALA A 233 -14.97 -26.85 6.61
CA ALA A 233 -15.79 -27.83 5.91
C ALA A 233 -16.73 -28.63 6.84
N ASP A 234 -16.24 -28.97 8.04
CA ASP A 234 -16.97 -29.81 9.00
C ASP A 234 -17.68 -28.99 10.10
N TYR A 235 -17.74 -27.66 9.94
CA TYR A 235 -18.34 -26.78 10.95
C TYR A 235 -19.85 -26.69 10.78
N GLU A 236 -20.55 -26.56 11.91
CA GLU A 236 -21.96 -26.20 11.94
C GLU A 236 -22.14 -24.69 11.92
N LEU A 237 -23.28 -24.22 11.38
CA LEU A 237 -23.59 -22.80 11.36
C LEU A 237 -24.08 -22.35 12.74
N ASP A 238 -23.16 -21.84 13.54
CA ASP A 238 -23.40 -21.31 14.87
C ASP A 238 -22.53 -20.09 15.19
N ASN A 239 -22.68 -19.58 16.41
CA ASN A 239 -21.88 -18.49 16.93
C ASN A 239 -20.38 -18.81 17.00
N LYS A 240 -20.01 -20.06 17.24
CA LYS A 240 -18.61 -20.48 17.34
C LYS A 240 -17.92 -20.35 15.98
N LEU A 241 -18.56 -20.84 14.91
CA LEU A 241 -18.09 -20.65 13.54
C LEU A 241 -17.95 -19.17 13.19
N MET A 242 -18.97 -18.36 13.52
CA MET A 242 -18.93 -16.93 13.23
C MET A 242 -17.83 -16.19 13.99
N SER A 243 -17.60 -16.52 15.26
CA SER A 243 -16.48 -15.99 16.04
C SER A 243 -15.14 -16.36 15.41
N GLU A 244 -14.92 -17.64 15.09
CA GLU A 244 -13.65 -18.11 14.53
C GLU A 244 -13.35 -17.50 13.15
N ILE A 245 -14.37 -17.27 12.32
CA ILE A 245 -14.20 -16.54 11.05
C ILE A 245 -13.85 -15.08 11.30
N CYS A 246 -14.46 -14.43 12.29
CA CYS A 246 -14.12 -13.05 12.63
C CYS A 246 -12.67 -12.93 13.12
N ASP A 247 -12.20 -13.91 13.88
CA ASP A 247 -10.80 -13.96 14.36
C ASP A 247 -9.84 -14.11 13.17
N ASP A 248 -10.07 -15.07 12.26
CA ASP A 248 -9.29 -15.23 11.03
C ASP A 248 -9.31 -13.95 10.16
N MET A 249 -10.47 -13.28 10.05
CA MET A 249 -10.62 -12.04 9.29
C MET A 249 -9.78 -10.91 9.89
N ASN A 250 -9.76 -10.80 11.21
CA ASN A 250 -9.03 -9.73 11.89
C ASN A 250 -7.52 -9.98 11.94
N GLU A 251 -7.12 -11.20 12.28
CA GLU A 251 -5.71 -11.55 12.50
C GLU A 251 -4.95 -11.72 11.19
N HIS A 252 -5.61 -12.25 10.16
CA HIS A 252 -4.97 -12.58 8.90
C HIS A 252 -5.53 -11.73 7.76
N TYR A 253 -6.81 -11.88 7.39
CA TYR A 253 -7.26 -11.38 6.09
C TYR A 253 -7.23 -9.85 5.94
N PHE A 254 -7.72 -9.09 6.93
CA PHE A 254 -7.72 -7.63 6.88
C PHE A 254 -6.32 -7.04 6.98
N LYS A 255 -5.49 -7.58 7.88
CA LYS A 255 -4.12 -7.10 8.11
C LYS A 255 -3.21 -7.38 6.92
N GLU A 256 -3.24 -8.60 6.37
CA GLU A 256 -2.46 -8.95 5.18
C GLU A 256 -2.91 -8.13 3.98
N LEU A 257 -4.22 -8.00 3.73
CA LEU A 257 -4.68 -7.14 2.64
C LEU A 257 -4.21 -5.70 2.81
N TYR A 258 -4.28 -5.14 4.02
CA TYR A 258 -3.79 -3.80 4.30
C TYR A 258 -2.30 -3.66 3.98
N GLN A 259 -1.45 -4.62 4.38
CA GLN A 259 -0.02 -4.60 4.07
C GLN A 259 0.25 -4.72 2.56
N LEU A 260 -0.42 -5.65 1.87
CA LEU A 260 -0.29 -5.79 0.42
C LEU A 260 -0.68 -4.50 -0.32
N LEU A 261 -1.76 -3.84 0.10
CA LEU A 261 -2.18 -2.57 -0.49
C LEU A 261 -1.22 -1.43 -0.15
N LEU A 262 -0.64 -1.42 1.06
CA LEU A 262 0.39 -0.47 1.46
C LEU A 262 1.64 -0.64 0.59
N ASP A 263 2.06 -1.88 0.35
CA ASP A 263 3.20 -2.21 -0.50
C ASP A 263 2.97 -1.83 -1.96
N LEU A 264 1.77 -2.06 -2.50
CA LEU A 264 1.40 -1.62 -3.85
C LEU A 264 1.38 -0.09 -3.99
N ARG A 265 1.14 0.64 -2.89
CA ARG A 265 1.19 2.11 -2.85
C ARG A 265 2.61 2.64 -2.70
N LYS A 266 3.52 1.86 -2.11
CA LYS A 266 4.96 2.18 -2.09
C LYS A 266 5.44 2.13 -3.54
N GLY A 267 5.67 3.31 -4.13
CA GLY A 267 6.26 3.44 -5.45
C GLY A 267 7.72 2.98 -5.47
N LEU A 268 8.51 3.52 -6.40
CA LEU A 268 9.95 3.25 -6.42
C LEU A 268 10.58 3.63 -5.07
N SER A 269 11.31 2.69 -4.47
CA SER A 269 12.05 2.95 -3.24
C SER A 269 13.01 4.12 -3.44
N GLY A 270 13.34 4.83 -2.36
CA GLY A 270 14.33 5.92 -2.41
C GLY A 270 15.68 5.48 -2.98
N ILE A 271 16.03 4.19 -2.85
CA ILE A 271 17.22 3.59 -3.46
C ILE A 271 17.15 3.61 -4.99
N ASN A 272 16.00 3.21 -5.57
CA ASN A 272 15.81 3.25 -7.02
C ASN A 272 15.91 4.67 -7.57
N LEU A 273 15.39 5.66 -6.83
CA LEU A 273 15.54 7.08 -7.20
C LEU A 273 17.01 7.52 -7.19
N ILE A 274 17.79 7.09 -6.19
CA ILE A 274 19.24 7.36 -6.13
C ILE A 274 19.95 6.74 -7.34
N ILE A 275 19.68 5.46 -7.65
CA ILE A 275 20.26 4.78 -8.82
C ILE A 275 19.91 5.53 -10.11
N PHE A 276 18.65 5.96 -10.25
CA PHE A 276 18.19 6.73 -11.41
C PHE A 276 18.93 8.07 -11.53
N VAL A 277 19.12 8.81 -10.43
CA VAL A 277 19.89 10.06 -10.42
C VAL A 277 21.36 9.83 -10.78
N ILE A 278 21.99 8.76 -10.29
CA ILE A 278 23.36 8.38 -10.63
C ILE A 278 23.46 8.08 -12.13
N LEU A 279 22.50 7.32 -12.67
CA LEU A 279 22.45 6.96 -14.09
C LEU A 279 22.32 8.21 -14.97
N ILE A 280 21.40 9.12 -14.66
CA ILE A 280 21.27 10.39 -15.38
C ILE A 280 22.57 11.21 -15.28
N SER A 281 23.16 11.29 -14.08
CA SER A 281 24.39 12.05 -13.88
C SER A 281 25.56 11.48 -14.69
N SER A 282 25.72 10.15 -14.72
CA SER A 282 26.74 9.48 -15.52
C SER A 282 26.51 9.66 -17.03
N LEU A 283 25.25 9.62 -17.49
CA LEU A 283 24.92 9.87 -18.89
C LEU A 283 25.24 11.32 -19.30
N VAL A 284 24.82 12.30 -18.49
CA VAL A 284 25.03 13.72 -18.79
C VAL A 284 26.52 14.10 -18.69
N PHE A 285 27.17 13.82 -17.57
CA PHE A 285 28.54 14.26 -17.30
C PHE A 285 29.63 13.31 -17.81
N GLY A 286 29.30 12.04 -18.01
CA GLY A 286 30.24 11.01 -18.45
C GLY A 286 30.19 10.71 -19.94
N VAL A 287 29.06 11.01 -20.62
CA VAL A 287 28.89 10.70 -22.06
C VAL A 287 28.53 11.94 -22.86
N LEU A 288 27.36 12.55 -22.62
CA LEU A 288 26.83 13.62 -23.47
C LEU A 288 27.70 14.88 -23.41
N PHE A 289 28.13 15.30 -22.22
CA PHE A 289 28.92 16.52 -22.07
C PHE A 289 30.37 16.35 -22.56
N PRO A 290 31.09 15.24 -22.28
CA PRO A 290 32.36 14.97 -22.94
C PRO A 290 32.26 14.87 -24.46
N PHE A 291 31.20 14.26 -24.99
CA PHE A 291 30.95 14.21 -26.43
C PHE A 291 30.78 15.62 -27.01
N PHE A 292 29.97 16.47 -26.37
CA PHE A 292 29.77 17.86 -26.79
C PHE A 292 31.08 18.65 -26.74
N THR A 293 31.85 18.56 -25.65
CA THR A 293 33.16 19.22 -25.51
C THR A 293 34.17 18.74 -26.54
N TYR A 294 34.14 17.45 -26.88
CA TYR A 294 35.07 16.87 -27.84
C TYR A 294 34.77 17.31 -29.28
N PHE A 295 33.50 17.31 -29.69
CA PHE A 295 33.11 17.51 -31.09
C PHE A 295 32.69 18.95 -31.43
N MET A 296 32.05 19.67 -30.50
CA MET A 296 31.45 20.98 -30.81
C MET A 296 32.34 22.17 -30.45
N ILE A 297 33.23 22.03 -29.47
CA ILE A 297 34.06 23.14 -28.99
C ILE A 297 35.38 23.18 -29.77
N GLN A 298 35.57 24.27 -30.52
CA GLN A 298 36.76 24.49 -31.34
C GLN A 298 37.83 25.32 -30.63
N ASP A 299 37.44 26.17 -29.67
CA ASP A 299 38.38 26.94 -28.85
C ASP A 299 39.21 26.00 -27.96
N LEU A 300 40.53 26.03 -28.13
CA LEU A 300 41.45 25.11 -27.47
C LEU A 300 41.56 25.35 -25.96
N GLU A 301 41.51 26.59 -25.51
CA GLU A 301 41.64 26.93 -24.09
C GLU A 301 40.36 26.57 -23.33
N LEU A 302 39.20 26.92 -23.91
CA LEU A 302 37.90 26.54 -23.36
C LEU A 302 37.72 25.03 -23.34
N LYS A 303 38.09 24.34 -24.44
CA LYS A 303 38.05 22.88 -24.52
C LYS A 303 38.92 22.24 -23.44
N LYS A 304 40.14 22.74 -23.24
CA LYS A 304 41.04 22.25 -22.19
C LYS A 304 40.45 22.44 -20.79
N SER A 305 39.95 23.64 -20.49
CA SER A 305 39.34 23.95 -19.19
C SER A 305 38.13 23.07 -18.90
N LEU A 306 37.20 22.93 -19.86
CA LEU A 306 36.01 22.08 -19.72
C LEU A 306 36.37 20.59 -19.61
N SER A 307 37.39 20.13 -20.34
CA SER A 307 37.85 18.75 -20.24
C SER A 307 38.43 18.45 -18.86
N ASN A 308 39.23 19.36 -18.29
CA ASN A 308 39.75 19.22 -16.94
C ASN A 308 38.63 19.21 -15.89
N LEU A 309 37.60 20.05 -16.07
CA LEU A 309 36.42 20.06 -15.21
C LEU A 309 35.66 18.72 -15.30
N LEU A 310 35.47 18.21 -16.51
CA LEU A 310 34.82 16.92 -16.75
C LEU A 310 35.60 15.76 -16.13
N ILE A 311 36.92 15.75 -16.22
CA ILE A 311 37.77 14.76 -15.55
C ILE A 311 37.55 14.81 -14.04
N GLY A 312 37.56 16.01 -13.45
CA GLY A 312 37.29 16.20 -12.02
C GLY A 312 35.90 15.69 -11.61
N ILE A 313 34.85 16.09 -12.34
CA ILE A 313 33.46 15.71 -12.04
C ILE A 313 33.29 14.18 -12.13
N ASN A 314 33.80 13.56 -13.19
CA ASN A 314 33.69 12.11 -13.37
C ASN A 314 34.41 11.34 -12.26
N PHE A 315 35.60 11.78 -11.86
CA PHE A 315 36.32 11.18 -10.75
C PHE A 315 35.54 11.32 -9.43
N GLY A 316 35.03 12.53 -9.15
CA GLY A 316 34.20 12.78 -7.98
C GLY A 316 32.95 11.90 -7.94
N LEU A 317 32.23 11.79 -9.06
CA LEU A 317 31.04 10.95 -9.19
C LEU A 317 31.36 9.46 -9.00
N LEU A 318 32.43 8.95 -9.61
CA LEU A 318 32.87 7.56 -9.44
C LEU A 318 33.25 7.27 -7.98
N PHE A 319 34.00 8.18 -7.35
CA PHE A 319 34.36 8.05 -5.94
C PHE A 319 33.11 8.03 -5.05
N PHE A 320 32.19 8.96 -5.27
CA PHE A 320 30.93 9.02 -4.54
C PHE A 320 30.13 7.73 -4.73
N PHE A 321 30.05 7.23 -5.97
CA PHE A 321 29.34 6.01 -6.28
C PHE A 321 29.93 4.80 -5.55
N VAL A 322 31.23 4.54 -5.74
CA VAL A 322 31.91 3.37 -5.18
C VAL A 322 31.83 3.36 -3.65
N THR A 323 32.02 4.52 -3.01
CA THR A 323 31.96 4.62 -1.55
C THR A 323 30.53 4.48 -0.99
N ASN A 324 29.50 4.91 -1.72
CA ASN A 324 28.11 4.74 -1.30
C ASN A 324 27.52 3.39 -1.71
N LEU A 325 28.12 2.67 -2.66
CA LEU A 325 27.59 1.40 -3.19
C LEU A 325 27.34 0.38 -2.07
N TYR A 326 28.30 0.21 -1.16
CA TYR A 326 28.13 -0.69 -0.02
C TYR A 326 26.95 -0.28 0.88
N GLY A 327 26.79 1.02 1.15
CA GLY A 327 25.69 1.54 1.97
C GLY A 327 24.34 1.37 1.29
N ILE A 328 24.29 1.51 -0.04
CA ILE A 328 23.09 1.26 -0.85
C ILE A 328 22.71 -0.22 -0.78
N ILE A 329 23.66 -1.12 -1.06
CA ILE A 329 23.45 -2.58 -1.01
C ILE A 329 23.03 -3.03 0.39
N LYS A 330 23.70 -2.56 1.45
CA LYS A 330 23.37 -2.92 2.83
C LYS A 330 21.95 -2.50 3.21
N LYS A 331 21.53 -1.29 2.83
CA LYS A 331 20.15 -0.83 3.09
C LYS A 331 19.12 -1.67 2.35
N GLU A 332 19.47 -2.15 1.16
CA GLU A 332 18.60 -3.01 0.36
C GLU A 332 18.45 -4.41 0.94
N ILE A 333 19.52 -4.97 1.50
CA ILE A 333 19.49 -6.28 2.16
C ILE A 333 18.68 -6.25 3.46
N ILE A 334 18.78 -5.17 4.25
CA ILE A 334 18.11 -5.05 5.57
C ILE A 334 16.62 -4.67 5.45
N TRP A 335 16.18 -4.17 4.29
CA TRP A 335 14.77 -3.87 4.03
C TRP A 335 13.95 -5.09 3.58
N LYS A 336 14.59 -6.26 3.45
CA LYS A 336 13.95 -7.57 3.49
C LYS A 336 14.05 -8.11 4.91
#